data_AF-A0A6L2PDS5-F1
#
_entry.id   AF-A0A6L2PDS5-F1
#
_cell.length_a   1.000
_cell.length_b   1.000
_cell.length_c   1.000
_cell.angle_alpha   90.00
_cell.angle_beta   90.00
_cell.angle_gamma   90.00
#
_symmetry.space_group_name_H-M   'P 1'
#
loop_
_entity.id
_entity.type
_entity.pdbx_description
1 polymer ?
#
loop_
_entity_poly.entity_id
_entity_poly.type
_entity_poly.pdbx_seq_one_letter_code
_entity_poly.pdbx_strand_id
1 'polypeptide(L)'
;MFLRRISVSSRIYLSTHARSEERVQHIAVGGREFKRDSWSNVSTKVLSHLGRNLHLQKNHPLSLIKRRIVNLFYRRFVGRTGNPIFSVYDDLDPIVSVKQNFDSLFIPPDHQSRRKSDCYYINCDYLLRAHTTAHQSELIGMGLNNFLVVGDVYRRDEIDSTHYPVFHQVDAVRLCSKHEVFRSLENGDEMPVFESNGVRTVEKQETHTLEASKIMEDELKTTLVVLAQSLFGQ
;
A
#
# COMPACT_ATOMS: atom_id res chain seq x y z
N MET A 1 -23.27 52.96 -44.86
CA MET A 1 -23.94 53.37 -43.61
C MET A 1 -23.74 52.25 -42.60
N PHE A 2 -23.11 52.35 -41.43
CA PHE A 2 -22.62 53.44 -40.60
C PHE A 2 -21.40 52.90 -39.83
N LEU A 3 -20.36 53.73 -39.66
CA LEU A 3 -19.21 53.49 -38.78
C LEU A 3 -19.62 53.54 -37.31
N ARG A 4 -18.99 52.72 -36.45
CA ARG A 4 -18.61 53.15 -35.09
C ARG A 4 -17.36 52.40 -34.61
N ARG A 5 -16.24 53.13 -34.60
CA ARG A 5 -15.06 52.84 -33.79
C ARG A 5 -15.44 52.93 -32.32
N ILE A 6 -15.07 51.93 -31.52
CA ILE A 6 -14.91 52.09 -30.08
C ILE A 6 -13.44 51.75 -29.76
N SER A 7 -12.71 52.81 -29.43
CA SER A 7 -11.41 52.75 -28.77
C SER A 7 -11.66 52.58 -27.27
N VAL A 8 -11.09 51.55 -26.64
CA VAL A 8 -10.83 51.57 -25.20
C VAL A 8 -9.37 51.21 -24.99
N SER A 9 -8.63 52.22 -24.57
CA SER A 9 -7.24 52.17 -24.16
C SER A 9 -7.12 51.54 -22.77
N SER A 10 -6.12 50.65 -22.64
CA SER A 10 -5.27 50.40 -21.48
C SER A 10 -5.91 50.23 -20.10
N ARG A 11 -5.72 49.04 -19.51
CA ARG A 11 -4.98 48.91 -18.24
C ARG A 11 -4.59 47.45 -18.02
N ILE A 12 -3.30 47.20 -18.17
CA ILE A 12 -2.64 46.03 -17.59
C ILE A 12 -2.80 46.18 -16.08
N TYR A 13 -3.59 45.31 -15.46
CA TYR A 13 -3.57 45.11 -14.01
C TYR A 13 -2.81 43.83 -13.72
N LEU A 14 -1.70 44.00 -12.99
CA LEU A 14 -0.88 42.93 -12.45
C LEU A 14 -1.76 41.92 -11.69
N SER A 15 -1.73 40.66 -12.11
CA SER A 15 -2.14 39.53 -11.27
C SER A 15 -1.33 38.27 -11.62
N THR A 16 -0.02 38.42 -11.74
CA THR A 16 0.90 37.28 -11.80
C THR A 16 1.29 36.81 -10.40
N HIS A 17 1.34 37.72 -9.41
CA HIS A 17 1.76 37.41 -8.04
C HIS A 17 0.69 36.67 -7.22
N ALA A 18 -0.55 37.15 -7.17
CA ALA A 18 -1.63 36.48 -6.41
C ALA A 18 -1.88 35.04 -6.90
N ARG A 19 -1.87 34.85 -8.23
CA ARG A 19 -2.03 33.53 -8.87
C ARG A 19 -0.80 32.63 -8.68
N SER A 20 0.37 33.21 -8.42
CA SER A 20 1.59 32.46 -8.07
C SER A 20 1.60 32.06 -6.60
N GLU A 21 1.14 32.93 -5.67
CA GLU A 21 1.03 32.64 -4.24
C GLU A 21 -0.04 31.57 -3.95
N GLU A 22 -1.20 31.62 -4.62
CA GLU A 22 -2.21 30.56 -4.55
C GLU A 22 -1.65 29.20 -5.01
N ARG A 23 -0.82 29.20 -6.07
CA ARG A 23 -0.13 27.98 -6.54
C ARG A 23 0.90 27.43 -5.56
N VAL A 24 1.46 28.25 -4.67
CA VAL A 24 2.38 27.77 -3.62
C VAL A 24 1.58 27.10 -2.48
N GLN A 25 0.33 27.51 -2.24
CA GLN A 25 -0.51 26.94 -1.18
C GLN A 25 -1.12 25.58 -1.54
N HIS A 26 -1.13 25.18 -2.81
CA HIS A 26 -1.77 23.95 -3.27
C HIS A 26 -0.77 23.00 -3.96
N ILE A 27 -0.96 21.70 -3.78
CA ILE A 27 -0.26 20.64 -4.48
C ILE A 27 -1.28 19.95 -5.39
N ALA A 28 -1.11 20.11 -6.71
CA ALA A 28 -1.88 19.37 -7.70
C ALA A 28 -1.15 18.08 -8.07
N VAL A 29 -1.72 16.93 -7.74
CA VAL A 29 -1.11 15.61 -7.97
C VAL A 29 -2.20 14.53 -8.12
N GLY A 30 -2.02 13.60 -9.05
CA GLY A 30 -2.98 12.51 -9.27
C GLY A 30 -4.38 12.99 -9.69
N GLY A 31 -4.47 14.12 -10.40
CA GLY A 31 -5.76 14.73 -10.79
C GLY A 31 -6.53 15.38 -9.64
N ARG A 32 -5.95 15.43 -8.43
CA ARG A 32 -6.52 16.02 -7.23
C ARG A 32 -5.70 17.24 -6.79
N GLU A 33 -6.33 18.14 -6.06
CA GLU A 33 -5.69 19.34 -5.51
C GLU A 33 -5.75 19.31 -3.98
N PHE A 34 -4.58 19.44 -3.34
CA PHE A 34 -4.43 19.37 -1.89
C PHE A 34 -3.90 20.69 -1.36
N LYS A 35 -4.53 21.22 -0.32
CA LYS A 35 -4.00 22.40 0.39
C LYS A 35 -2.79 21.99 1.22
N ARG A 36 -1.72 22.78 1.14
CA ARG A 36 -0.53 22.65 1.97
C ARG A 36 -0.77 23.16 3.38
N ASP A 37 -0.02 22.61 4.33
CA ASP A 37 -0.02 23.02 5.73
C ASP A 37 1.37 22.83 6.36
N SER A 38 1.43 22.88 7.70
CA SER A 38 2.68 22.70 8.44
C SER A 38 3.27 21.29 8.34
N TRP A 39 2.50 20.30 7.88
CA TRP A 39 2.93 18.92 7.66
C TRP A 39 3.49 18.65 6.27
N SER A 40 3.07 19.43 5.26
CA SER A 40 3.52 19.30 3.87
C SER A 40 5.05 19.29 3.73
N ASN A 41 5.61 18.17 3.29
CA ASN A 41 7.06 18.01 3.10
C ASN A 41 7.45 17.32 1.77
N VAL A 42 6.47 16.99 0.92
CA VAL A 42 6.72 16.46 -0.43
C VAL A 42 7.44 17.48 -1.31
N SER A 43 8.44 17.00 -2.05
CA SER A 43 9.21 17.79 -3.02
C SER A 43 8.76 17.49 -4.45
N THR A 44 8.95 18.45 -5.38
CA THR A 44 8.67 18.25 -6.81
C THR A 44 9.42 17.05 -7.39
N LYS A 45 10.64 16.80 -6.89
CA LYS A 45 11.44 15.64 -7.31
C LYS A 45 10.75 14.33 -6.95
N VAL A 46 10.27 14.20 -5.71
CA VAL A 46 9.55 12.98 -5.27
C VAL A 46 8.25 12.81 -6.04
N LEU A 47 7.48 13.90 -6.22
CA LEU A 47 6.24 13.87 -7.00
C LEU A 47 6.47 13.46 -8.46
N SER A 48 7.64 13.76 -9.04
CA SER A 48 7.98 13.35 -10.42
C SER A 48 8.15 11.83 -10.59
N HIS A 49 8.21 11.06 -9.50
CA HIS A 49 8.26 9.58 -9.57
C HIS A 49 6.88 8.93 -9.64
N LEU A 50 5.81 9.67 -9.30
CA LEU A 50 4.44 9.15 -9.36
C LEU A 50 4.08 8.77 -10.80
N GLY A 51 3.38 7.63 -10.94
CA GLY A 51 2.94 7.11 -12.24
C GLY A 51 4.06 6.46 -13.07
N ARG A 52 5.31 6.41 -12.60
CA ARG A 52 6.37 5.66 -13.30
C ARG A 52 6.08 4.15 -13.32
N ASN A 53 5.45 3.64 -12.26
CA ASN A 53 4.92 2.27 -12.12
C ASN A 53 5.87 1.21 -12.68
N LEU A 54 7.13 1.18 -12.21
CA LEU A 54 8.18 0.31 -12.76
C LEU A 54 7.82 -1.18 -12.63
N HIS A 55 7.00 -1.54 -11.65
CA HIS A 55 6.44 -2.88 -11.47
C HIS A 55 5.41 -3.28 -12.55
N LEU A 56 4.90 -2.33 -13.33
CA LEU A 56 4.02 -2.57 -14.48
C LEU A 56 4.78 -2.53 -15.82
N GLN A 57 5.96 -1.92 -15.86
CA GLN A 57 6.73 -1.79 -17.11
C GLN A 57 7.21 -3.14 -17.63
N LYS A 58 6.90 -3.44 -18.89
CA LYS A 58 7.31 -4.68 -19.55
C LYS A 58 8.83 -4.84 -19.50
N ASN A 59 9.30 -6.04 -19.13
CA ASN A 59 10.72 -6.41 -19.03
C ASN A 59 11.53 -5.67 -17.94
N HIS A 60 10.94 -4.77 -17.16
CA HIS A 60 11.62 -4.18 -16.01
C HIS A 60 11.90 -5.26 -14.95
N PRO A 61 13.07 -5.28 -14.29
CA PRO A 61 13.39 -6.29 -13.28
C PRO A 61 12.32 -6.45 -12.19
N LEU A 62 11.76 -5.35 -11.70
CA LEU A 62 10.67 -5.37 -10.72
C LEU A 62 9.39 -6.02 -11.26
N SER A 63 9.05 -5.77 -12.53
CA SER A 63 7.91 -6.41 -13.20
C SER A 63 8.15 -7.92 -13.40
N LEU A 64 9.39 -8.32 -13.70
CA LEU A 64 9.77 -9.72 -13.80
C LEU A 64 9.64 -10.45 -12.46
N ILE A 65 10.13 -9.85 -11.37
CA ILE A 65 10.00 -10.39 -10.00
C ILE A 65 8.52 -10.46 -9.60
N LYS A 66 7.75 -9.38 -9.80
CA LYS A 66 6.29 -9.35 -9.59
C LYS A 66 5.62 -10.54 -10.26
N ARG A 67 5.89 -10.75 -11.55
CA ARG A 67 5.29 -11.84 -12.32
C ARG A 67 5.65 -13.22 -11.77
N ARG A 68 6.89 -13.42 -11.30
CA ARG A 68 7.28 -14.70 -10.67
C ARG A 68 6.52 -14.93 -9.37
N ILE A 69 6.39 -13.90 -8.52
CA ILE A 69 5.59 -13.97 -7.29
C ILE A 69 4.13 -14.30 -7.62
N VAL A 70 3.48 -13.53 -8.49
CA VAL A 70 2.07 -13.74 -8.88
C VAL A 70 1.86 -15.15 -9.44
N ASN A 71 2.74 -15.61 -10.34
CA ASN A 71 2.65 -16.96 -10.91
C ASN A 71 2.80 -18.06 -9.86
N LEU A 72 3.66 -17.87 -8.85
CA LEU A 72 3.76 -18.81 -7.74
C LEU A 72 2.46 -18.88 -6.95
N PHE A 73 1.90 -17.73 -6.58
CA PHE A 73 0.63 -17.68 -5.85
C PHE A 73 -0.52 -18.30 -6.63
N TYR A 74 -0.59 -18.07 -7.95
CA TYR A 74 -1.60 -18.69 -8.82
C TYR A 74 -1.49 -20.21 -8.90
N ARG A 75 -0.26 -20.76 -8.84
CA ARG A 75 -0.05 -22.22 -8.85
C ARG A 75 -0.27 -22.85 -7.48
N ARG A 76 0.14 -22.16 -6.41
CA ARG A 76 0.10 -22.69 -5.04
C ARG A 76 -1.29 -22.60 -4.42
N PHE A 77 -2.01 -21.52 -4.67
CA PHE A 77 -3.32 -21.26 -4.07
C PHE A 77 -4.42 -21.34 -5.12
N VAL A 78 -4.94 -22.55 -5.28
CA VAL A 78 -6.02 -22.88 -6.20
C VAL A 78 -7.28 -23.28 -5.44
N GLY A 79 -8.43 -22.81 -5.94
CA GLY A 79 -9.74 -23.14 -5.40
C GLY A 79 -10.19 -24.53 -5.83
N ARG A 80 -11.39 -24.93 -5.38
CA ARG A 80 -11.98 -26.24 -5.67
C ARG A 80 -12.12 -26.53 -7.17
N THR A 81 -12.33 -25.49 -7.98
CA THR A 81 -12.49 -25.58 -9.44
C THR A 81 -11.16 -25.49 -10.20
N GLY A 82 -10.01 -25.42 -9.51
CA GLY A 82 -8.69 -25.28 -10.10
C GLY A 82 -8.29 -23.85 -10.45
N ASN A 83 -9.16 -22.85 -10.23
CA ASN A 83 -8.84 -21.45 -10.49
C ASN A 83 -7.97 -20.85 -9.36
N PRO A 84 -7.02 -19.95 -9.69
CA PRO A 84 -6.32 -19.16 -8.68
C PRO A 84 -7.28 -18.38 -7.78
N ILE A 85 -6.98 -18.32 -6.48
CA ILE A 85 -7.85 -17.61 -5.51
C ILE A 85 -7.33 -16.23 -5.11
N PHE A 86 -6.07 -15.90 -5.42
CA PHE A 86 -5.51 -14.58 -5.12
C PHE A 86 -5.86 -13.58 -6.22
N SER A 87 -6.57 -12.51 -5.88
CA SER A 87 -6.68 -11.33 -6.73
C SER A 87 -5.39 -10.48 -6.65
N VAL A 88 -5.04 -9.77 -7.71
CA VAL A 88 -3.84 -8.92 -7.76
C VAL A 88 -4.24 -7.47 -7.96
N TYR A 89 -3.74 -6.60 -7.09
CA TYR A 89 -3.92 -5.15 -7.14
C TYR A 89 -2.56 -4.48 -7.30
N ASP A 90 -2.25 -4.04 -8.52
CA ASP A 90 -0.95 -3.46 -8.85
C ASP A 90 -1.00 -2.05 -9.43
N ASP A 91 -2.17 -1.39 -9.34
CA ASP A 91 -2.41 -0.02 -9.82
C ASP A 91 -3.23 0.82 -8.81
N LEU A 92 -3.06 0.56 -7.51
CA LEU A 92 -3.70 1.35 -6.46
C LEU A 92 -3.01 2.71 -6.31
N ASP A 93 -3.78 3.76 -6.02
CA ASP A 93 -3.26 5.11 -5.84
C ASP A 93 -2.26 5.18 -4.67
N PRO A 94 -1.01 5.63 -4.89
CA PRO A 94 -0.03 5.79 -3.82
C PRO A 94 -0.34 6.93 -2.85
N ILE A 95 -1.27 7.83 -3.17
CA ILE A 95 -1.72 8.90 -2.27
C ILE A 95 -2.84 8.37 -1.39
N VAL A 96 -2.52 8.17 -0.12
CA VAL A 96 -3.41 7.59 0.89
C VAL A 96 -3.67 8.58 2.02
N SER A 97 -4.75 8.37 2.75
CA SER A 97 -5.00 9.09 4.01
C SER A 97 -4.06 8.61 5.13
N VAL A 98 -3.84 9.45 6.14
CA VAL A 98 -3.16 9.05 7.39
C VAL A 98 -3.85 7.85 8.04
N LYS A 99 -5.18 7.79 7.95
CA LYS A 99 -5.97 6.66 8.45
C LYS A 99 -5.63 5.35 7.74
N GLN A 100 -5.57 5.35 6.41
CA GLN A 100 -5.19 4.18 5.62
C GLN A 100 -3.76 3.74 5.95
N ASN A 101 -2.79 4.66 5.95
CA ASN A 101 -1.39 4.30 6.17
C ASN A 101 -1.07 3.91 7.62
N PHE A 102 -1.84 4.36 8.62
CA PHE A 102 -1.47 4.14 10.02
C PHE A 102 -2.63 3.69 10.91
N ASP A 103 -3.70 4.50 11.03
CA ASP A 103 -4.73 4.27 12.06
C ASP A 103 -5.45 2.92 11.86
N SER A 104 -5.72 2.56 10.60
CA SER A 104 -6.39 1.30 10.24
C SER A 104 -5.54 0.05 10.54
N LEU A 105 -4.24 0.25 10.77
CA LEU A 105 -3.26 -0.78 11.12
C LEU A 105 -2.93 -0.78 12.61
N PHE A 106 -3.71 -0.07 13.42
CA PHE A 106 -3.51 0.09 14.87
C PHE A 106 -2.16 0.70 15.26
N ILE A 107 -1.54 1.48 14.38
CA ILE A 107 -0.31 2.23 14.70
C ILE A 107 -0.72 3.41 15.59
N PRO A 108 -0.10 3.65 16.77
CA PRO A 108 -0.47 4.80 17.63
C PRO A 108 -0.14 6.17 17.01
N PRO A 109 -0.86 7.26 17.35
CA PRO A 109 -0.60 8.61 16.82
C PRO A 109 0.78 9.19 17.13
N ASP A 110 1.40 8.77 18.24
CA ASP A 110 2.73 9.17 18.70
C ASP A 110 3.86 8.26 18.19
N HIS A 111 3.52 7.24 17.39
CA HIS A 111 4.48 6.28 16.88
C HIS A 111 5.52 6.93 15.95
N GLN A 112 6.79 6.52 16.11
CA GLN A 112 7.94 7.02 15.35
C GLN A 112 7.68 7.04 13.83
N SER A 113 7.09 5.98 13.28
CA SER A 113 6.87 5.84 11.84
C SER A 113 5.99 6.94 11.23
N ARG A 114 5.24 7.69 12.05
CA ARG A 114 4.42 8.83 11.61
C ARG A 114 5.20 10.13 11.46
N ARG A 115 6.46 10.17 11.88
CA ARG A 115 7.24 11.42 11.88
C ARG A 115 7.42 11.96 10.46
N LYS A 116 7.42 13.30 10.36
CA LYS A 116 7.72 14.02 9.12
C LYS A 116 9.12 13.74 8.59
N SER A 117 10.04 13.28 9.43
CA SER A 117 11.39 12.89 9.01
C SER A 117 11.39 11.63 8.15
N ASP A 118 10.38 10.75 8.31
CA ASP A 118 10.40 9.39 7.77
C ASP A 118 9.36 9.23 6.64
N CYS A 119 8.29 10.03 6.67
CA CYS A 119 7.19 9.99 5.70
C CYS A 119 7.05 11.25 4.84
N TYR A 120 6.58 11.06 3.61
CA TYR A 120 6.27 12.12 2.66
C TYR A 120 4.80 12.56 2.75
N TYR A 121 4.54 13.56 3.59
CA TYR A 121 3.23 14.16 3.78
C TYR A 121 2.92 15.20 2.70
N ILE A 122 1.74 15.05 2.09
CA ILE A 122 1.14 16.07 1.23
C ILE A 122 0.56 17.18 2.12
N ASN A 123 -0.14 16.80 3.19
CA ASN A 123 -0.64 17.65 4.26
C ASN A 123 -0.90 16.81 5.53
N CYS A 124 -1.60 17.31 6.53
CA CYS A 124 -1.86 16.56 7.78
C CYS A 124 -2.78 15.35 7.60
N ASP A 125 -3.57 15.30 6.52
CA ASP A 125 -4.56 14.26 6.28
C ASP A 125 -4.10 13.22 5.25
N TYR A 126 -3.18 13.60 4.35
CA TYR A 126 -2.74 12.78 3.22
C TYR A 126 -1.22 12.71 3.08
N LEU A 127 -0.74 11.54 2.67
CA LEU A 127 0.67 11.25 2.40
C LEU A 127 0.83 10.33 1.19
N LEU A 128 2.04 10.24 0.69
CA LEU A 128 2.44 9.13 -0.17
C LEU A 128 2.66 7.90 0.71
N ARG A 129 2.05 6.75 0.35
CA ARG A 129 2.06 5.54 1.17
C ARG A 129 3.49 5.11 1.51
N ALA A 130 3.74 4.85 2.79
CA ALA A 130 5.05 4.39 3.28
C ALA A 130 5.24 2.88 3.13
N HIS A 131 4.14 2.16 2.87
CA HIS A 131 4.10 0.71 2.66
C HIS A 131 2.81 0.29 1.94
N THR A 132 2.84 -0.84 1.23
CA THR A 132 1.65 -1.43 0.56
C THR A 132 0.56 -1.87 1.53
N THR A 133 0.91 -2.10 2.80
CA THR A 133 -0.02 -2.46 3.88
C THR A 133 -1.13 -1.41 4.11
N ALA A 134 -0.93 -0.17 3.65
CA ALA A 134 -1.92 0.91 3.76
C ALA A 134 -3.28 0.59 3.10
N HIS A 135 -3.32 -0.38 2.19
CA HIS A 135 -4.54 -0.81 1.50
C HIS A 135 -5.20 -2.04 2.12
N GLN A 136 -4.58 -2.70 3.12
CA GLN A 136 -5.09 -3.98 3.65
C GLN A 136 -6.47 -3.86 4.28
N SER A 137 -6.67 -2.88 5.17
CA SER A 137 -7.95 -2.72 5.89
C SER A 137 -9.12 -2.45 4.93
N GLU A 138 -8.89 -1.65 3.90
CA GLU A 138 -9.89 -1.34 2.86
C GLU A 138 -10.23 -2.58 2.03
N LEU A 139 -9.22 -3.30 1.53
CA LEU A 139 -9.42 -4.50 0.71
C LEU A 139 -10.11 -5.62 1.51
N ILE A 140 -9.74 -5.82 2.78
CA ILE A 140 -10.44 -6.74 3.69
C ILE A 140 -11.89 -6.27 3.92
N GLY A 141 -12.11 -4.97 4.14
CA GLY A 141 -13.44 -4.38 4.31
C GLY A 141 -14.34 -4.52 3.08
N MET A 142 -13.76 -4.65 1.89
CA MET A 142 -14.47 -4.97 0.64
C MET A 142 -14.82 -6.47 0.51
N GLY A 143 -14.45 -7.31 1.48
CA GLY A 143 -14.74 -8.75 1.50
C GLY A 143 -13.70 -9.61 0.81
N LEU A 144 -12.50 -9.09 0.55
CA LEU A 144 -11.42 -9.85 -0.09
C LEU A 144 -10.65 -10.67 0.95
N ASN A 145 -10.61 -11.99 0.75
CA ASN A 145 -9.90 -12.90 1.64
C ASN A 145 -8.48 -13.22 1.17
N ASN A 146 -8.19 -13.13 -0.14
CA ASN A 146 -6.91 -13.54 -0.71
C ASN A 146 -6.48 -12.52 -1.77
N PHE A 147 -5.45 -11.73 -1.49
CA PHE A 147 -5.00 -10.71 -2.42
C PHE A 147 -3.51 -10.41 -2.32
N LEU A 148 -2.95 -10.00 -3.44
CA LEU A 148 -1.62 -9.41 -3.55
C LEU A 148 -1.76 -7.92 -3.83
N VAL A 149 -1.01 -7.09 -3.11
CA VAL A 149 -0.86 -5.66 -3.42
C VAL A 149 0.57 -5.40 -3.85
N VAL A 150 0.76 -4.81 -5.03
CA VAL A 150 2.08 -4.50 -5.57
C VAL A 150 2.14 -3.03 -5.91
N GLY A 151 3.16 -2.33 -5.43
CA GLY A 151 3.26 -0.91 -5.71
C GLY A 151 4.56 -0.29 -5.28
N ASP A 152 4.79 0.90 -5.81
CA ASP A 152 5.76 1.87 -5.32
C ASP A 152 5.35 2.41 -3.95
N VAL A 153 6.33 2.60 -3.08
CA VAL A 153 6.18 3.15 -1.72
C VAL A 153 7.24 4.21 -1.48
N TYR A 154 6.94 5.15 -0.59
CA TYR A 154 7.65 6.42 -0.47
C TYR A 154 8.14 6.62 0.95
N ARG A 155 9.46 6.70 1.13
CA ARG A 155 10.08 6.93 2.45
C ARG A 155 11.17 7.98 2.37
N ARG A 156 11.27 8.77 3.42
CA ARG A 156 12.35 9.74 3.60
C ARG A 156 13.52 9.06 4.31
N ASP A 157 14.30 8.33 3.54
CA ASP A 157 15.55 7.73 4.02
C ASP A 157 16.78 8.52 3.55
N GLU A 158 17.94 8.18 4.11
CA GLU A 158 19.24 8.61 3.58
C GLU A 158 19.39 8.15 2.12
N ILE A 159 20.21 8.84 1.34
CA ILE A 159 20.43 8.45 -0.06
C ILE A 159 21.80 7.79 -0.15
N ASP A 160 21.79 6.46 -0.24
CA ASP A 160 22.99 5.63 -0.43
C ASP A 160 22.71 4.48 -1.42
N SER A 161 23.62 3.51 -1.54
CA SER A 161 23.47 2.39 -2.48
C SER A 161 22.32 1.43 -2.15
N THR A 162 21.80 1.47 -0.92
CA THR A 162 20.74 0.60 -0.39
C THR A 162 19.43 1.33 -0.14
N HIS A 163 19.46 2.66 -0.05
CA HIS A 163 18.31 3.50 0.25
C HIS A 163 17.96 4.42 -0.92
N TYR A 164 16.70 4.35 -1.36
CA TYR A 164 16.16 5.22 -2.38
C TYR A 164 14.77 5.72 -1.96
N PRO A 165 14.42 7.01 -2.18
CA PRO A 165 13.16 7.58 -1.70
C PRO A 165 11.89 6.90 -2.20
N VAL A 166 11.99 6.13 -3.30
CA VAL A 166 10.89 5.39 -3.92
C VAL A 166 11.33 3.97 -4.26
N PHE A 167 10.85 3.00 -3.51
CA PHE A 167 11.09 1.58 -3.79
C PHE A 167 9.76 0.85 -3.95
N HIS A 168 9.76 -0.46 -4.17
CA HIS A 168 8.54 -1.21 -4.44
C HIS A 168 8.36 -2.36 -3.44
N GLN A 169 7.12 -2.63 -3.07
CA GLN A 169 6.75 -3.70 -2.17
C GLN A 169 5.71 -4.62 -2.80
N VAL A 170 5.64 -5.83 -2.26
CA VAL A 170 4.57 -6.79 -2.51
C VAL A 170 4.03 -7.23 -1.15
N ASP A 171 2.78 -6.92 -0.87
CA ASP A 171 2.04 -7.46 0.26
C ASP A 171 1.19 -8.65 -0.23
N ALA A 172 1.12 -9.70 0.59
CA ALA A 172 0.23 -10.83 0.38
C ALA A 172 -0.63 -11.03 1.62
N VAL A 173 -1.95 -11.00 1.46
CA VAL A 173 -2.91 -11.23 2.54
C VAL A 173 -3.73 -12.46 2.22
N ARG A 174 -3.86 -13.33 3.23
CA ARG A 174 -4.69 -14.53 3.18
C ARG A 174 -5.46 -14.69 4.49
N LEU A 175 -6.78 -14.69 4.38
CA LEU A 175 -7.72 -15.01 5.45
C LEU A 175 -8.26 -16.42 5.25
N CYS A 176 -8.35 -17.17 6.34
CA CYS A 176 -8.81 -18.55 6.32
C CYS A 176 -10.03 -18.71 7.20
N SER A 177 -11.01 -19.44 6.69
CA SER A 177 -12.07 -20.01 7.52
C SER A 177 -11.53 -21.10 8.44
N LYS A 178 -12.26 -21.42 9.51
CA LYS A 178 -11.95 -22.53 10.42
C LYS A 178 -11.65 -23.83 9.67
N HIS A 179 -12.50 -24.19 8.71
CA HIS A 179 -12.32 -25.42 7.92
C HIS A 179 -11.06 -25.39 7.04
N GLU A 180 -10.59 -24.20 6.64
CA GLU A 180 -9.34 -24.07 5.87
C GLU A 180 -8.11 -24.20 6.77
N VAL A 181 -8.16 -23.63 7.97
CA VAL A 181 -7.07 -23.75 8.96
C VAL A 181 -6.87 -25.21 9.34
N PHE A 182 -7.92 -25.92 9.73
CA PHE A 182 -7.79 -27.28 10.27
C PHE A 182 -8.00 -28.40 9.23
N ARG A 183 -7.91 -28.09 7.93
CA ARG A 183 -8.22 -29.03 6.83
C ARG A 183 -7.44 -30.34 6.89
N SER A 184 -6.22 -30.31 7.42
CA SER A 184 -5.34 -31.48 7.48
C SER A 184 -5.53 -32.36 8.72
N LEU A 185 -6.43 -31.99 9.65
CA LEU A 185 -6.62 -32.68 10.92
C LEU A 185 -7.94 -33.45 10.95
N GLU A 186 -7.91 -34.70 11.43
CA GLU A 186 -9.08 -35.59 11.49
C GLU A 186 -10.24 -35.00 12.33
N ASN A 187 -9.92 -34.30 13.43
CA ASN A 187 -10.89 -33.64 14.30
C ASN A 187 -10.96 -32.11 14.10
N GLY A 188 -10.56 -31.62 12.91
CA GLY A 188 -10.45 -30.18 12.65
C GLY A 188 -11.74 -29.38 12.79
N ASP A 189 -12.89 -30.02 12.56
CA ASP A 189 -14.21 -29.39 12.68
C ASP A 189 -14.59 -29.07 14.14
N GLU A 190 -13.96 -29.73 15.12
CA GLU A 190 -14.17 -29.46 16.55
C GLU A 190 -13.22 -28.37 17.07
N MET A 191 -12.09 -28.14 16.39
CA MET A 191 -11.05 -27.22 16.86
C MET A 191 -11.47 -25.75 16.72
N PRO A 192 -11.37 -24.93 17.77
CA PRO A 192 -11.68 -23.50 17.67
C PRO A 192 -10.50 -22.71 17.11
N VAL A 193 -10.79 -21.71 16.27
CA VAL A 193 -9.79 -20.69 15.85
C VAL A 193 -9.58 -19.65 16.95
N PHE A 194 -10.66 -19.34 17.68
CA PHE A 194 -10.68 -18.28 18.69
C PHE A 194 -11.00 -18.84 20.07
N GLU A 195 -10.41 -18.24 21.09
CA GLU A 195 -10.65 -18.56 22.50
C GLU A 195 -11.06 -17.30 23.29
N SER A 196 -11.80 -17.50 24.39
CA SER A 196 -12.18 -16.44 25.31
C SER A 196 -11.21 -16.41 26.50
N ASN A 197 -10.90 -15.21 27.01
CA ASN A 197 -10.00 -15.00 28.15
C ASN A 197 -8.56 -15.50 27.94
N GLY A 198 -8.11 -15.64 26.69
CA GLY A 198 -6.72 -15.94 26.40
C GLY A 198 -5.80 -14.78 26.77
N VAL A 199 -4.50 -15.09 26.90
CA VAL A 199 -3.45 -14.12 27.17
C VAL A 199 -2.54 -14.04 25.95
N ARG A 200 -2.08 -12.83 25.61
CA ARG A 200 -1.07 -12.63 24.59
C ARG A 200 0.26 -13.23 25.05
N THR A 201 0.83 -14.11 24.24
CA THR A 201 2.16 -14.69 24.46
C THR A 201 3.09 -14.33 23.30
N VAL A 202 4.33 -14.82 23.34
CA VAL A 202 5.25 -14.73 22.20
C VAL A 202 4.79 -15.56 20.99
N GLU A 203 3.94 -16.58 21.20
CA GLU A 203 3.46 -17.45 20.13
C GLU A 203 2.09 -17.07 19.57
N LYS A 204 1.26 -16.33 20.32
CA LYS A 204 -0.12 -16.05 19.90
C LYS A 204 -0.69 -14.76 20.47
N GLN A 205 -1.72 -14.26 19.80
CA GLN A 205 -2.55 -13.14 20.31
C GLN A 205 -3.59 -13.66 21.31
N GLU A 206 -4.11 -12.76 22.13
CA GLU A 206 -5.02 -13.04 23.25
C GLU A 206 -6.32 -13.75 22.86
N THR A 207 -6.82 -13.57 21.63
CA THR A 207 -8.07 -14.19 21.17
C THR A 207 -7.87 -15.41 20.26
N HIS A 208 -6.64 -15.72 19.85
CA HIS A 208 -6.37 -16.86 18.97
C HIS A 208 -5.95 -18.08 19.79
N THR A 209 -6.40 -19.27 19.36
CA THR A 209 -5.89 -20.53 19.89
C THR A 209 -4.44 -20.74 19.44
N LEU A 210 -3.67 -21.48 20.24
CA LEU A 210 -2.27 -21.76 19.91
C LEU A 210 -2.18 -22.62 18.64
N GLU A 211 -3.09 -23.57 18.49
CA GLU A 211 -3.18 -24.50 17.37
C GLU A 211 -3.42 -23.76 16.05
N ALA A 212 -4.42 -22.87 15.99
CA ALA A 212 -4.68 -22.06 14.81
C ALA A 212 -3.48 -21.16 14.47
N SER A 213 -2.87 -20.54 15.50
CA SER A 213 -1.69 -19.68 15.32
C SER A 213 -0.51 -20.45 14.72
N LYS A 214 -0.24 -21.67 15.21
CA LYS A 214 0.87 -22.50 14.74
C LYS A 214 0.66 -23.04 13.32
N ILE A 215 -0.57 -23.42 12.97
CA ILE A 215 -0.87 -23.86 11.60
C ILE A 215 -0.69 -22.70 10.61
N MET A 216 -1.23 -21.52 10.94
CA MET A 216 -1.09 -20.34 10.08
C MET A 216 0.37 -19.86 9.99
N GLU A 217 1.13 -19.94 11.09
CA GLU A 217 2.56 -19.64 11.12
C GLU A 217 3.34 -20.58 10.19
N ASP A 218 3.07 -21.88 10.25
CA ASP A 218 3.73 -22.89 9.41
C ASP A 218 3.40 -22.69 7.91
N GLU A 219 2.13 -22.44 7.58
CA GLU A 219 1.74 -22.18 6.20
C GLU A 219 2.41 -20.92 5.63
N LEU A 220 2.49 -19.86 6.43
CA LEU A 220 3.18 -18.62 6.08
C LEU A 220 4.67 -18.88 5.80
N LYS A 221 5.36 -19.52 6.76
CA LYS A 221 6.80 -19.82 6.65
C LYS A 221 7.09 -20.70 5.44
N THR A 222 6.33 -21.78 5.27
CA THR A 222 6.48 -22.69 4.14
C THR A 222 6.26 -21.97 2.82
N THR A 223 5.26 -21.10 2.73
CA THR A 223 5.00 -20.31 1.52
C THR A 223 6.16 -19.36 1.21
N LEU A 224 6.75 -18.70 2.21
CA LEU A 224 7.91 -17.82 2.03
C LEU A 224 9.18 -18.58 1.65
N VAL A 225 9.41 -19.77 2.21
CA VAL A 225 10.53 -20.64 1.83
C VAL A 225 10.40 -21.08 0.37
N VAL A 226 9.21 -21.55 -0.03
CA VAL A 226 8.94 -21.91 -1.43
C VAL A 226 9.09 -20.72 -2.36
N LEU A 227 8.68 -19.52 -1.92
CA LEU A 227 8.88 -18.29 -2.68
C LEU A 227 10.37 -17.98 -2.89
N ALA A 228 11.17 -18.04 -1.84
CA ALA A 228 12.61 -17.81 -1.93
C ALA A 228 13.27 -18.84 -2.88
N GLN A 229 12.96 -20.12 -2.73
CA GLN A 229 13.46 -21.19 -3.62
C GLN A 229 13.01 -20.97 -5.06
N SER A 230 11.77 -20.56 -5.28
CA SER A 230 11.24 -20.29 -6.61
C SER A 230 11.92 -19.11 -7.29
N LEU A 231 12.40 -18.12 -6.53
CA LEU A 231 13.08 -16.92 -7.05
C LEU A 231 14.57 -17.15 -7.28
N PHE A 232 15.26 -17.79 -6.32
CA PHE A 232 16.72 -17.86 -6.27
C PHE A 232 17.30 -19.24 -6.62
N GLY A 233 16.48 -20.29 -6.71
CA GLY A 233 16.93 -21.67 -6.87
C GLY A 233 17.02 -22.40 -5.52
N GLN A 234 17.29 -23.72 -5.60
CA GLN A 234 17.60 -24.56 -4.44
C GLN A 234 19.09 -24.48 -4.11
#